data_AF-A0A6C0DDP0-F1
#
_entry.id   AF-A0A6C0DDP0-F1
#
_cell.length_a   1.000
_cell.length_b   1.000
_cell.length_c   1.000
_cell.angle_alpha   90.00
_cell.angle_beta   90.00
_cell.angle_gamma   90.00
#
_symmetry.space_group_name_H-M   'P 1'
#
loop_
_entity.id
_entity.type
_entity.pdbx_description
1 polymer ?
#
loop_
_entity_poly.entity_id
_entity_poly.type
_entity_poly.pdbx_seq_one_letter_code
_entity_poly.pdbx_strand_id
1 'polypeptide(L)'
;MNFSFILYVLMTIVFVLGSFYFNYKRGKMIQATLLSIGFLLVSIVFGTRWFTGSGEINTGKPPTSWPPSINSCPDYLTLYKGPTGYVCVDNVGVSNGGISKWSDATQTDAKYIFELFTTDNSTSRIEKLCKQAAEKKVTWEGVYDGTTCLQREPPIPL
;
A
#
# COMPACT_ATOMS: atom_id res chain seq x y z
N MET A 1 0.65 -29.47 2.36
CA MET A 1 -0.31 -28.82 3.28
C MET A 1 0.45 -28.37 4.52
N ASN A 2 0.48 -27.07 4.80
CA ASN A 2 1.30 -26.51 5.88
C ASN A 2 0.72 -26.83 7.26
N PHE A 3 1.57 -27.12 8.24
CA PHE A 3 1.16 -27.38 9.62
C PHE A 3 0.34 -26.23 10.22
N SER A 4 0.69 -24.98 9.87
CA SER A 4 -0.04 -23.78 10.28
C SER A 4 -1.48 -23.75 9.78
N PHE A 5 -1.76 -24.28 8.59
CA PHE A 5 -3.13 -24.36 8.06
C PHE A 5 -3.97 -25.39 8.83
N ILE A 6 -3.39 -26.54 9.15
CA ILE A 6 -4.05 -27.58 9.96
C ILE A 6 -4.39 -27.03 11.35
N LEU A 7 -3.42 -26.35 12.00
CA LEU A 7 -3.64 -25.71 13.30
C LEU A 7 -4.74 -24.64 13.23
N TYR A 8 -4.76 -23.83 12.16
CA TYR A 8 -5.79 -22.82 11.93
C TYR A 8 -7.21 -23.42 11.84
N VAL A 9 -7.37 -24.51 11.09
CA VAL A 9 -8.64 -25.22 10.96
C VAL A 9 -9.10 -25.78 12.31
N LEU A 10 -8.19 -26.40 13.08
CA LEU A 10 -8.51 -26.93 14.40
C LEU A 10 -8.96 -25.82 15.37
N MET A 11 -8.26 -24.69 15.40
CA MET A 11 -8.65 -23.54 16.22
C MET A 11 -10.01 -22.98 15.81
N THR A 12 -10.29 -22.90 14.51
CA THR A 12 -11.59 -22.45 13.98
C THR A 12 -12.73 -23.34 14.49
N ILE A 13 -12.56 -24.67 14.44
CA ILE A 13 -13.55 -25.63 14.95
C ILE A 13 -13.80 -25.41 16.44
N VAL A 14 -12.73 -25.26 17.23
CA VAL A 14 -12.82 -25.02 18.68
C VAL A 14 -13.56 -23.72 18.99
N PHE A 15 -13.28 -22.62 18.28
CA PHE A 15 -13.97 -21.35 18.51
C PHE A 15 -15.45 -21.40 18.11
N VAL A 16 -15.79 -21.97 16.96
CA VAL A 16 -17.17 -22.06 16.49
C VAL A 16 -18.00 -22.96 17.39
N LEU A 17 -17.55 -24.20 17.64
CA LEU A 17 -18.28 -25.16 18.48
C LEU A 17 -18.24 -24.78 19.96
N GLY A 18 -17.10 -24.28 20.45
CA GLY A 18 -16.94 -23.85 21.83
C GLY A 18 -17.84 -22.66 22.16
N SER A 19 -17.89 -21.64 21.29
CA SER A 19 -18.79 -20.50 21.47
C SER A 19 -20.27 -20.92 21.40
N PHE A 20 -20.62 -21.84 20.51
CA PHE A 20 -21.98 -22.39 20.40
C PHE A 20 -22.37 -23.10 21.69
N TYR A 21 -21.56 -24.07 22.14
CA TYR A 21 -21.84 -24.89 23.32
C TYR A 21 -21.99 -24.04 24.59
N PHE A 22 -21.08 -23.08 24.79
CA PHE A 22 -21.09 -22.21 25.95
C PHE A 22 -22.38 -21.36 26.04
N ASN A 23 -22.83 -20.79 24.91
CA ASN A 23 -24.04 -19.99 24.88
C ASN A 23 -25.31 -20.84 24.90
N TYR A 24 -25.29 -22.03 24.29
CA TYR A 24 -26.38 -23.00 24.34
C TYR A 24 -26.66 -23.45 25.78
N LYS A 25 -25.63 -23.78 26.56
CA LYS A 25 -25.78 -24.16 27.98
C LYS A 25 -26.37 -23.05 28.85
N ARG A 26 -26.26 -21.79 28.42
CA ARG A 26 -26.86 -20.62 29.09
C ARG A 26 -28.30 -20.33 28.64
N GLY A 27 -28.90 -21.19 27.82
CA GLY A 27 -30.25 -21.01 27.29
C GLY A 27 -30.35 -19.93 26.21
N LYS A 28 -29.23 -19.38 25.73
CA LYS A 28 -29.20 -18.27 24.77
C LYS A 28 -29.00 -18.76 23.34
N MET A 29 -29.98 -19.53 22.83
CA MET A 29 -29.93 -20.14 21.49
C MET A 29 -29.68 -19.14 20.36
N ILE A 30 -30.41 -18.00 20.34
CA ILE A 30 -30.27 -17.00 19.29
C ILE A 30 -28.86 -16.39 19.29
N GLN A 31 -28.33 -16.06 20.47
CA GLN A 31 -26.98 -15.52 20.62
C GLN A 31 -25.92 -16.55 20.20
N ALA A 32 -26.10 -17.82 20.57
CA ALA A 32 -25.20 -18.91 20.17
C ALA A 32 -25.10 -18.99 18.64
N THR A 33 -26.23 -19.03 17.95
CA THR A 33 -26.27 -19.13 16.49
C THR A 33 -25.63 -17.93 15.80
N LEU A 34 -25.98 -16.71 16.21
CA LEU A 34 -25.42 -15.49 15.61
C LEU A 34 -23.91 -15.39 15.80
N LEU A 35 -23.41 -15.72 17.00
CA LEU A 35 -21.99 -15.67 17.31
C LEU A 35 -21.20 -16.73 16.53
N SER A 36 -21.73 -17.95 16.42
CA SER A 36 -21.08 -19.02 15.65
C SER A 36 -21.01 -18.70 14.15
N ILE A 37 -22.06 -18.10 13.58
CA ILE A 37 -22.03 -17.61 12.20
C ILE A 37 -20.98 -16.52 12.03
N GLY A 38 -20.93 -15.56 12.96
CA GLY A 38 -19.93 -14.49 12.95
C GLY A 38 -18.49 -15.03 12.99
N PHE A 39 -18.20 -15.96 13.91
CA PHE A 39 -16.88 -16.60 13.97
C PHE A 39 -16.54 -17.39 12.71
N LEU A 40 -17.52 -18.10 12.13
CA LEU A 40 -17.31 -18.83 10.88
C LEU A 40 -16.94 -17.86 9.74
N LEU A 41 -17.69 -16.76 9.58
CA LEU A 41 -17.43 -15.76 8.55
C LEU A 41 -16.05 -15.11 8.72
N VAL A 42 -15.69 -14.70 9.95
CA VAL A 42 -14.37 -14.16 10.26
C VAL A 42 -13.28 -15.17 9.91
N SER A 43 -13.47 -16.44 10.26
CA SER A 43 -12.49 -17.49 9.98
C SER A 43 -12.38 -17.80 8.48
N ILE A 44 -13.44 -17.63 7.70
CA ILE A 44 -13.37 -17.75 6.24
C ILE A 44 -12.56 -16.58 5.66
N VAL A 45 -12.87 -15.34 6.05
CA VAL A 45 -12.20 -14.13 5.54
C VAL A 45 -10.71 -14.13 5.84
N PHE A 46 -10.32 -14.43 7.09
CA PHE A 46 -8.91 -14.49 7.46
C PHE A 46 -8.24 -15.75 6.91
N GLY A 47 -8.98 -16.85 6.77
CA GLY A 47 -8.47 -18.08 6.17
C GLY A 47 -8.06 -17.89 4.71
N THR A 48 -8.92 -17.27 3.89
CA THR A 48 -8.61 -16.98 2.49
C THR A 48 -7.54 -15.90 2.31
N ARG A 49 -7.40 -15.00 3.29
CA ARG A 49 -6.33 -13.99 3.29
C ARG A 49 -4.97 -14.58 3.64
N TRP A 50 -4.91 -15.45 4.64
CA TRP A 50 -3.65 -16.01 5.15
C TRP A 50 -3.22 -17.29 4.47
N PHE A 51 -4.10 -17.99 3.76
CA PHE A 51 -3.77 -19.24 3.10
C PHE A 51 -4.21 -19.27 1.64
N THR A 52 -3.41 -19.90 0.80
CA THR A 52 -3.72 -20.16 -0.61
C THR A 52 -4.68 -21.34 -0.76
N GLY A 53 -5.23 -21.56 -1.96
CA GLY A 53 -6.09 -22.72 -2.25
C GLY A 53 -5.39 -24.08 -2.05
N SER A 54 -4.05 -24.12 -2.03
CA SER A 54 -3.25 -25.31 -1.73
C SER A 54 -3.01 -25.53 -0.22
N GLY A 55 -3.53 -24.65 0.65
CA GLY A 55 -3.32 -24.70 2.09
C GLY A 55 -1.90 -24.30 2.51
N GLU A 56 -1.23 -23.49 1.71
CA GLU A 56 0.05 -22.86 2.06
C GLU A 56 -0.16 -21.47 2.62
N ILE A 57 0.74 -21.01 3.48
CA ILE A 57 0.68 -19.62 3.96
C ILE A 57 0.79 -18.72 2.74
N ASN A 58 -0.14 -17.79 2.62
CA ASN A 58 -0.13 -16.79 1.59
C ASN A 58 1.04 -15.83 1.84
N THR A 59 2.17 -16.25 1.28
CA THR A 59 3.39 -15.49 0.95
C THR A 59 3.19 -14.05 0.54
N GLY A 60 2.11 -13.87 -0.21
CA GLY A 60 1.61 -12.60 -0.67
C GLY A 60 2.49 -11.78 -1.62
N LYS A 61 3.77 -12.01 -1.89
CA LYS A 61 4.75 -10.88 -1.86
C LYS A 61 4.60 -10.18 -0.50
N PRO A 62 5.67 -9.96 0.28
CA PRO A 62 5.54 -9.06 1.42
C PRO A 62 4.86 -7.79 0.89
N PRO A 63 3.79 -7.27 1.52
CA PRO A 63 3.36 -5.92 1.19
C PRO A 63 4.63 -5.11 1.26
N THR A 64 5.03 -4.53 0.13
CA THR A 64 6.25 -3.76 -0.02
C THR A 64 6.12 -2.61 0.94
N SER A 65 6.46 -2.86 2.21
CA SER A 65 6.13 -2.11 3.42
C SER A 65 4.66 -1.69 3.61
N TRP A 66 4.17 -1.81 4.85
CA TRP A 66 3.04 -1.02 5.32
C TRP A 66 3.60 0.25 5.97
N PRO A 67 3.07 1.45 5.70
CA PRO A 67 1.93 1.73 4.81
C PRO A 67 2.29 1.57 3.32
N PRO A 68 1.33 1.19 2.47
CA PRO A 68 1.55 1.12 1.02
C PRO A 68 1.92 2.51 0.50
N SER A 69 2.77 2.57 -0.52
CA SER A 69 3.02 3.80 -1.27
C SER A 69 1.75 4.18 -2.04
N ILE A 70 0.99 5.14 -1.52
CA ILE A 70 -0.31 5.56 -2.10
C ILE A 70 -0.10 6.66 -3.14
N ASN A 71 0.97 7.45 -3.04
CA ASN A 71 1.24 8.59 -3.90
C ASN A 71 2.26 8.29 -5.01
N SER A 72 1.86 8.55 -6.26
CA SER A 72 2.77 8.55 -7.42
C SER A 72 3.65 9.79 -7.51
N CYS A 73 3.35 10.86 -6.76
CA CYS A 73 4.11 12.11 -6.75
C CYS A 73 4.71 12.39 -5.36
N PRO A 74 5.81 13.16 -5.30
CA PRO A 74 6.35 13.68 -4.04
C PRO A 74 5.34 14.56 -3.29
N ASP A 75 5.62 14.83 -2.02
CA ASP A 75 4.72 15.55 -1.13
C ASP A 75 4.41 16.95 -1.66
N TYR A 76 3.13 17.34 -1.63
CA TYR A 76 2.61 18.61 -2.16
C TYR A 76 2.68 18.80 -3.68
N LEU A 77 3.19 17.82 -4.43
CA LEU A 77 3.11 17.82 -5.89
C LEU A 77 1.86 17.11 -6.41
N THR A 78 1.38 17.59 -7.55
CA THR A 78 0.21 17.05 -8.25
C THR A 78 0.64 16.37 -9.55
N LEU A 79 0.04 15.21 -9.82
CA LEU A 79 0.26 14.49 -11.07
C LEU A 79 -0.37 15.25 -12.25
N TYR A 80 0.41 15.46 -13.31
CA TYR A 80 -0.02 16.06 -14.55
C TYR A 80 0.35 15.16 -15.74
N LYS A 81 -0.58 15.01 -16.68
CA LYS A 81 -0.36 14.29 -17.93
C LYS A 81 0.01 15.29 -19.02
N GLY A 82 1.31 15.37 -19.30
CA GLY A 82 1.84 16.18 -20.39
C GLY A 82 1.82 15.43 -21.73
N PRO A 83 2.25 16.09 -22.82
CA PRO A 83 2.31 15.48 -24.15
C PRO A 83 3.30 14.30 -24.23
N THR A 84 4.34 14.34 -23.40
CA THR A 84 5.44 13.36 -23.39
C THR A 84 5.32 12.30 -22.30
N GLY A 85 4.34 12.41 -21.39
CA GLY A 85 4.14 11.45 -20.30
C GLY A 85 3.59 12.06 -19.02
N TYR A 86 3.63 11.28 -17.94
CA TYR A 86 3.22 11.70 -16.62
C TYR A 86 4.37 12.37 -15.87
N VAL A 87 4.08 13.54 -15.30
CA VAL A 87 5.01 14.33 -14.52
C VAL A 87 4.33 14.87 -13.28
N CYS A 88 5.09 15.35 -12.29
CA CYS A 88 4.54 15.98 -11.10
C CYS A 88 4.89 17.48 -11.07
N VAL A 89 3.93 18.32 -10.71
CA VAL A 89 4.04 19.79 -10.71
C VAL A 89 3.55 20.38 -9.40
N ASP A 90 4.06 21.56 -9.03
CA ASP A 90 3.62 22.28 -7.83
C ASP A 90 2.67 23.43 -8.19
N ASN A 91 1.36 23.19 -8.08
CA ASN A 91 0.34 24.18 -8.41
C ASN A 91 0.14 25.22 -7.30
N VAL A 92 0.60 24.93 -6.09
CA VAL A 92 0.32 25.74 -4.90
C VAL A 92 1.50 26.69 -4.63
N GLY A 93 2.73 26.21 -4.86
CA GLY A 93 3.99 26.88 -4.57
C GLY A 93 4.55 26.55 -3.19
N VAL A 94 4.34 25.32 -2.70
CA VAL A 94 4.80 24.88 -1.37
C VAL A 94 6.30 24.52 -1.38
N SER A 95 6.82 24.05 -2.51
CA SER A 95 8.20 23.54 -2.68
C SER A 95 9.28 24.64 -2.73
N ASN A 96 8.98 25.80 -2.13
CA ASN A 96 9.64 27.08 -2.31
C ASN A 96 11.18 26.96 -2.16
N GLY A 97 11.90 26.99 -3.29
CA GLY A 97 13.37 26.86 -3.34
C GLY A 97 13.91 25.60 -4.04
N GLY A 98 13.06 24.68 -4.49
CA GLY A 98 13.46 23.49 -5.23
C GLY A 98 12.67 23.25 -6.52
N ILE A 99 11.34 23.37 -6.46
CA ILE A 99 10.46 23.38 -7.64
C ILE A 99 9.70 24.70 -7.64
N SER A 100 9.69 25.38 -8.79
CA SER A 100 8.94 26.62 -8.95
C SER A 100 7.46 26.34 -9.14
N LYS A 101 6.61 27.24 -8.63
CA LYS A 101 5.17 27.16 -8.82
C LYS A 101 4.82 27.07 -10.31
N TRP A 102 4.07 26.04 -10.67
CA TRP A 102 3.54 25.84 -12.00
C TRP A 102 2.22 26.58 -12.15
N SER A 103 2.10 27.38 -13.20
CA SER A 103 0.93 28.22 -13.46
C SER A 103 0.25 27.94 -14.80
N ASP A 104 0.96 27.30 -15.73
CA ASP A 104 0.46 27.03 -17.08
C ASP A 104 1.04 25.72 -17.64
N ALA A 105 0.22 24.98 -18.38
CA ALA A 105 0.57 23.77 -19.12
C ALA A 105 1.71 23.96 -20.14
N THR A 106 1.94 25.20 -20.58
CA THR A 106 3.05 25.53 -21.49
C THR A 106 4.42 25.50 -20.80
N GLN A 107 4.47 25.52 -19.46
CA GLN A 107 5.70 25.50 -18.68
C GLN A 107 6.24 24.06 -18.57
N THR A 108 7.07 23.68 -19.54
CA THR A 108 7.71 22.35 -19.61
C THR A 108 9.15 22.33 -19.08
N ASP A 109 9.67 23.45 -18.59
CA ASP A 109 11.03 23.53 -18.10
C ASP A 109 11.25 22.64 -16.86
N ALA A 110 12.47 22.11 -16.75
CA ALA A 110 12.88 21.27 -15.63
C ALA A 110 12.75 21.95 -14.25
N LYS A 111 12.65 23.28 -14.15
CA LYS A 111 12.43 24.00 -12.88
C LYS A 111 11.00 23.89 -12.34
N TYR A 112 10.01 23.60 -13.17
CA TYR A 112 8.60 23.50 -12.79
C TYR A 112 8.14 22.04 -12.62
N ILE A 113 8.91 21.10 -13.15
CA ILE A 113 8.49 19.72 -13.32
C ILE A 113 9.38 18.76 -12.52
N PHE A 114 8.76 17.75 -11.94
CA PHE A 114 9.40 16.55 -11.40
C PHE A 114 9.07 15.35 -12.30
N GLU A 115 10.09 14.59 -12.69
CA GLU A 115 9.95 13.51 -13.67
C GLU A 115 9.80 12.16 -12.98
N LEU A 116 8.90 11.30 -13.46
CA LEU A 116 8.60 10.02 -12.79
C LEU A 116 9.37 8.81 -13.35
N PHE A 117 10.16 9.01 -14.40
CA PHE A 117 11.00 7.99 -15.04
C PHE A 117 10.24 6.67 -15.28
N THR A 118 9.01 6.75 -15.80
CA THR A 118 8.08 5.61 -15.88
C THR A 118 8.53 4.49 -16.82
N THR A 119 9.54 4.74 -17.66
CA THR A 119 10.12 3.78 -18.60
C THR A 119 11.34 3.04 -18.07
N ASP A 120 11.88 3.46 -16.92
CA ASP A 120 13.10 2.88 -16.35
C ASP A 120 12.82 1.61 -15.52
N ASN A 121 13.84 0.74 -15.41
CA ASN A 121 13.79 -0.41 -14.51
C ASN A 121 13.72 0.03 -13.05
N SER A 122 13.05 -0.75 -12.19
CA SER A 122 12.72 -0.41 -10.80
C SER A 122 13.91 0.11 -9.97
N THR A 123 15.06 -0.57 -10.01
CA THR A 123 16.25 -0.17 -9.24
C THR A 123 16.84 1.16 -9.73
N SER A 124 17.04 1.30 -11.04
CA SER A 124 17.54 2.55 -11.63
C SER A 124 16.58 3.72 -11.46
N ARG A 125 15.27 3.41 -11.44
CA ARG A 125 14.20 4.38 -11.26
C ARG A 125 14.23 4.96 -9.85
N ILE A 126 14.33 4.12 -8.82
CA ILE A 126 14.38 4.58 -7.42
C ILE A 126 15.59 5.50 -7.19
N GLU A 127 16.76 5.14 -7.70
CA GLU A 127 17.97 5.97 -7.56
C GLU A 127 17.82 7.35 -8.22
N LYS A 128 17.25 7.39 -9.43
CA LYS A 128 16.96 8.65 -10.14
C LYS A 128 15.92 9.50 -9.42
N LEU A 129 14.82 8.88 -8.97
CA LEU A 129 13.75 9.57 -8.24
C LEU A 129 14.28 10.15 -6.92
N CYS A 130 15.06 9.38 -6.17
CA CYS A 130 15.64 9.88 -4.93
C CYS A 130 16.61 11.03 -5.17
N LYS A 131 17.51 10.89 -6.16
CA LYS A 131 18.46 11.95 -6.51
C LYS A 131 17.73 13.23 -6.92
N GLN A 132 16.69 13.10 -7.75
CA GLN A 132 15.89 14.23 -8.17
C GLN A 132 15.12 14.86 -7.00
N ALA A 133 14.61 14.06 -6.06
CA ALA A 133 13.95 14.56 -4.84
C ALA A 133 14.91 15.36 -3.95
N ALA A 134 16.14 14.88 -3.77
CA ALA A 134 17.19 15.59 -3.04
C ALA A 134 17.58 16.92 -3.72
N GLU A 135 17.80 16.90 -5.05
CA GLU A 135 18.14 18.10 -5.83
C GLU A 135 17.03 19.15 -5.79
N LYS A 136 15.77 18.70 -5.88
CA LYS A 136 14.58 19.54 -5.87
C LYS A 136 14.07 19.82 -4.45
N LYS A 137 14.77 19.39 -3.41
CA LYS A 137 14.42 19.64 -1.99
C LYS A 137 12.97 19.30 -1.66
N VAL A 138 12.44 18.24 -2.24
CA VAL A 138 11.08 17.73 -1.97
C VAL A 138 11.19 16.42 -1.21
N THR A 139 10.27 16.20 -0.28
CA THR A 139 10.12 14.92 0.42
C THR A 139 9.15 14.02 -0.33
N TRP A 140 9.31 12.72 -0.16
CA TRP A 140 8.41 11.73 -0.72
C TRP A 140 8.37 10.51 0.19
N GLU A 141 7.21 10.30 0.81
CA GLU A 141 6.97 9.14 1.65
C GLU A 141 7.37 7.83 0.97
N GLY A 142 8.33 7.12 1.58
CA GLY A 142 8.84 5.86 1.08
C GLY A 142 9.94 5.93 0.02
N VAL A 143 10.21 7.10 -0.58
CA VAL A 143 11.30 7.27 -1.57
C VAL A 143 12.44 8.14 -1.03
N TYR A 144 12.12 9.26 -0.38
CA TYR A 144 13.11 10.18 0.18
C TYR A 144 12.53 10.98 1.35
N ASP A 145 13.12 10.86 2.53
CA ASP A 145 12.61 11.52 3.75
C ASP A 145 13.17 12.94 3.98
N GLY A 146 13.96 13.47 3.04
CA GLY A 146 14.67 14.74 3.18
C GLY A 146 16.14 14.59 3.59
N THR A 147 16.56 13.39 3.98
CA THR A 147 17.95 13.08 4.38
C THR A 147 18.48 11.80 3.76
N THR A 148 17.66 10.77 3.61
CA THR A 148 18.04 9.43 3.13
C THR A 148 17.09 8.92 2.06
N CYS A 149 17.65 8.18 1.11
CA CYS A 149 16.87 7.45 0.11
C CYS A 149 16.26 6.21 0.74
N LEU A 150 14.93 6.16 0.72
CA LEU A 150 14.16 5.00 1.12
C LEU A 150 13.94 4.15 -0.15
N GLN A 151 14.38 2.89 -0.14
CA GLN A 151 14.38 2.03 -1.34
C GLN A 151 12.98 1.50 -1.73
N ARG A 152 11.91 2.29 -1.58
CA ARG A 152 10.57 1.87 -2.02
C ARG A 152 10.26 2.43 -3.40
N GLU A 153 9.59 1.60 -4.19
CA GLU A 153 9.16 1.98 -5.53
C GLU A 153 7.77 2.62 -5.48
N PRO A 154 7.61 3.86 -5.96
CA PRO A 154 6.30 4.47 -6.05
C PRO A 154 5.48 3.89 -7.22
N PRO A 155 4.15 3.85 -7.09
CA PRO A 155 3.27 3.30 -8.11
C PRO A 155 3.39 4.09 -9.41
N ILE A 156 3.49 3.37 -10.52
CA ILE A 156 3.47 3.98 -11.85
C ILE A 156 2.03 4.46 -12.13
N PRO A 157 1.83 5.75 -12.43
CA PRO A 157 0.51 6.25 -12.82
C PRO A 157 0.06 5.59 -14.13
N LEU A 158 -1.20 5.13 -14.16
CA LEU A 158 -1.87 4.55 -15.33
C LEU A 158 -2.46 5.66 -16.22
#